data_AF-A0A5P8W9K8-F1
#
_entry.id   AF-A0A5P8W9K8-F1
#
_cell.length_a   1.000
_cell.length_b   1.000
_cell.length_c   1.000
_cell.angle_alpha   90.00
_cell.angle_beta   90.00
_cell.angle_gamma   90.00
#
_symmetry.space_group_name_H-M   'P 1'
#
loop_
_entity.id
_entity.type
_entity.pdbx_description
1 polymer ?
#
loop_
_entity_poly.entity_id
_entity_poly.type
_entity_poly.pdbx_seq_one_letter_code
_entity_poly.pdbx_strand_id
1 'polypeptide(L)' 'MPPFGSINRHDLIRYLKDAGFDGPYPGGKHQYMVKGELKLTIPNPHQGDISPSLLNRILRQANISRDEWEAL' A
#
# COMPACT_ATOMS: atom_id res chain seq x y z
N MET A 1 -10.70 -9.00 2.41
CA MET A 1 -9.75 -9.21 3.52
C MET A 1 -8.34 -9.39 3.00
N PRO A 2 -7.51 -8.34 3.06
CA PRO A 2 -6.12 -8.43 2.68
C PRO A 2 -5.31 -9.21 3.73
N PRO A 3 -4.33 -10.03 3.30
CA PRO A 3 -3.44 -10.69 4.25
C PRO A 3 -2.47 -9.68 4.86
N PHE A 4 -2.20 -9.79 6.15
CA PHE A 4 -0.99 -9.19 6.75
C PHE A 4 0.19 -10.13 6.53
N GLY A 5 0.65 -10.19 5.28
CA GLY A 5 1.64 -11.17 4.82
C GLY A 5 2.34 -10.72 3.53
N SER A 6 2.90 -11.70 2.81
CA SER A 6 3.41 -11.47 1.46
C SER A 6 2.25 -11.04 0.56
N ILE A 7 2.37 -9.90 -0.12
CA ILE A 7 1.31 -9.38 -1.00
C ILE A 7 1.90 -8.86 -2.31
N ASN A 8 1.28 -9.18 -3.43
CA ASN A 8 1.73 -8.62 -4.70
C ASN A 8 1.34 -7.13 -4.79
N ARG A 9 2.02 -6.41 -5.69
CA ARG A 9 1.83 -4.98 -5.87
C ARG A 9 0.42 -4.58 -6.32
N HIS A 10 -0.23 -5.41 -7.15
CA HIS A 10 -1.58 -5.12 -7.66
C HIS A 10 -2.60 -5.15 -6.52
N ASP A 11 -2.52 -6.17 -5.67
CA ASP A 11 -3.39 -6.33 -4.51
C ASP A 11 -3.14 -5.22 -3.48
N LEU A 12 -1.88 -4.85 -3.22
CA LEU A 12 -1.59 -3.69 -2.36
C LEU A 12 -2.30 -2.42 -2.87
N ILE A 13 -2.19 -2.13 -4.17
CA ILE A 13 -2.84 -0.94 -4.76
C ILE A 13 -4.36 -1.04 -4.62
N ARG A 14 -4.95 -2.21 -4.91
CA ARG A 14 -6.40 -2.44 -4.79
C ARG A 14 -6.88 -2.16 -3.36
N TYR A 15 -6.27 -2.77 -2.36
CA TYR A 15 -6.71 -2.59 -0.97
C TYR A 15 -6.44 -1.18 -0.44
N LEU A 16 -5.38 -0.50 -0.90
CA LEU A 16 -5.20 0.91 -0.60
C LEU A 16 -6.33 1.77 -1.17
N LYS A 17 -6.85 1.44 -2.37
CA LYS A 17 -8.06 2.10 -2.90
C LYS A 17 -9.29 1.85 -2.03
N ASP A 18 -9.48 0.60 -1.60
CA ASP A 18 -10.56 0.24 -0.69
C ASP A 18 -10.44 1.00 0.66
N ALA A 19 -9.22 1.26 1.11
CA ALA A 19 -8.92 2.10 2.28
C ALA A 19 -9.06 3.62 2.04
N GLY A 20 -9.48 4.03 0.85
CA GLY A 20 -9.74 5.43 0.47
C GLY A 20 -8.54 6.19 -0.09
N PHE A 21 -7.49 5.51 -0.55
CA PHE A 21 -6.41 6.14 -1.30
C PHE A 21 -6.75 6.25 -2.80
N ASP A 22 -6.28 7.32 -3.43
CA ASP A 22 -6.42 7.58 -4.85
C ASP A 22 -5.08 7.44 -5.61
N GLY A 23 -5.13 7.12 -6.90
CA GLY A 23 -3.98 6.83 -7.78
C GLY A 23 -3.92 5.37 -8.27
N PRO A 24 -2.71 4.81 -8.51
CA PRO A 24 -1.39 5.39 -8.30
C PRO A 24 -1.01 6.43 -9.36
N TYR A 25 -0.39 7.52 -8.91
CA TYR A 25 0.14 8.60 -9.73
C TYR A 25 1.61 8.32 -10.12
N PRO A 26 2.05 8.77 -11.31
CA PRO A 26 3.46 8.72 -11.69
C PRO A 26 4.28 9.60 -10.75
N GLY A 27 5.37 9.05 -10.22
CA GLY A 27 6.42 9.81 -9.55
C GLY A 27 7.75 9.61 -10.25
N GLY A 28 8.81 10.28 -9.80
CA GLY A 28 10.13 10.21 -10.44
C GLY A 28 10.69 8.79 -10.50
N LYS A 29 10.96 8.20 -9.33
CA LYS A 29 11.46 6.81 -9.23
C LYS A 29 10.36 5.81 -8.90
N HIS A 30 9.39 6.19 -8.08
CA HIS A 30 8.32 5.32 -7.59
C HIS A 30 6.96 5.98 -7.80
N GLN A 31 5.93 5.19 -8.10
CA GLN A 31 4.55 5.68 -8.06
C GLN A 31 4.14 6.03 -6.63
N TYR A 32 3.09 6.82 -6.48
CA TYR A 32 2.53 7.16 -5.17
C TYR A 32 1.00 7.19 -5.21
N MET A 33 0.37 7.04 -4.05
CA MET A 33 -1.08 7.18 -3.85
C MET A 33 -1.34 8.26 -2.80
N VAL A 34 -2.52 8.87 -2.82
CA VAL A 34 -2.86 9.98 -1.92
C VAL A 34 -4.18 9.75 -1.17
N LYS A 35 -4.26 10.20 0.08
CA LYS A 35 -5.50 10.20 0.88
C LYS A 35 -5.55 11.47 1.72
N GLY A 36 -6.33 12.47 1.29
CA GLY A 36 -6.27 13.81 1.88
C GLY A 36 -4.87 14.41 1.73
N GLU A 37 -4.24 14.75 2.86
CA GLU A 37 -2.87 15.28 2.90
C GLU A 37 -1.79 14.19 2.91
N LEU A 38 -2.17 12.91 3.06
CA LEU A 38 -1.22 11.80 3.08
C LEU A 38 -0.77 11.45 1.66
N LYS A 39 0.54 11.37 1.46
CA LYS A 39 1.18 10.88 0.23
C LYS A 39 1.97 9.62 0.54
N LEU A 40 1.53 8.49 0.01
CA LEU A 40 2.11 7.18 0.22
C LEU A 40 2.91 6.74 -1.02
N THR A 41 4.22 6.54 -0.87
CA THR A 41 5.05 6.02 -1.95
C THR A 41 4.84 4.51 -2.10
N ILE A 42 4.56 4.05 -3.31
CA ILE A 42 4.36 2.63 -3.63
C ILE A 42 5.66 2.08 -4.22
N PRO A 43 6.25 1.02 -3.63
CA PRO A 43 7.45 0.41 -4.17
C PRO A 43 7.25 -0.02 -5.63
N ASN A 44 8.30 0.13 -6.43
CA ASN A 44 8.28 -0.39 -7.80
C ASN A 44 8.21 -1.92 -7.78
N PRO A 45 7.63 -2.52 -8.82
CA PRO A 45 7.65 -3.96 -8.98
C PRO A 45 9.10 -4.41 -9.22
N HIS A 46 9.78 -4.80 -8.15
CA HIS A 46 10.89 -5.74 -8.26
C HIS A 46 10.26 -7.14 -8.37
N GLN A 47 10.89 -8.07 -9.09
CA GLN A 47 10.34 -9.42 -9.25
C GLN A 47 10.11 -10.05 -7.87
N GLY A 48 8.85 -10.13 -7.43
CA GLY A 48 8.46 -10.68 -6.15
C GLY A 48 7.35 -9.90 -5.44
N ASP A 49 6.84 -10.53 -4.40
CA ASP A 49 5.85 -9.94 -3.50
C ASP A 49 6.50 -8.92 -2.55
N ILE A 50 5.67 -8.03 -2.04
CA ILE A 50 5.99 -7.12 -0.94
C ILE A 50 6.05 -7.96 0.33
N SER A 51 7.22 -7.98 0.96
CA SER A 51 7.43 -8.71 2.20
C SER A 51 6.53 -8.16 3.33
N PRO A 52 6.16 -8.98 4.32
CA PRO A 52 5.36 -8.52 5.46
C PRO A 52 5.99 -7.33 6.20
N SER A 53 7.33 -7.27 6.25
CA SER A 53 8.05 -6.16 6.90
C SER A 53 7.96 -4.86 6.10
N LEU A 54 7.97 -4.93 4.77
CA LEU A 54 7.76 -3.77 3.90
C LEU A 54 6.30 -3.33 3.93
N LEU A 55 5.35 -4.28 3.88
CA LEU A 55 3.93 -4.00 4.04
C LEU A 55 3.65 -3.26 5.35
N ASN A 56 4.18 -3.73 6.47
CA ASN A 56 4.01 -3.08 7.77
C ASN A 56 4.54 -1.62 7.76
N ARG A 57 5.66 -1.35 7.09
CA ARG A 57 6.18 0.03 6.95
C ARG A 57 5.24 0.91 6.13
N ILE A 58 4.69 0.37 5.04
CA ILE A 58 3.72 1.08 4.18
C ILE A 58 2.45 1.41 4.96
N LEU A 59 1.87 0.45 5.70
CA LEU A 59 0.66 0.66 6.49
C LEU A 59 0.86 1.70 7.58
N ARG A 60 2.02 1.70 8.26
CA ARG A 60 2.37 2.74 9.24
C ARG A 60 2.46 4.14 8.62
N GLN A 61 3.01 4.27 7.41
CA GLN A 61 3.04 5.54 6.68
C GLN A 61 1.65 5.98 6.21
N ALA A 62 0.78 5.01 5.92
CA ALA A 62 -0.61 5.23 5.54
C ALA A 62 -1.53 5.54 6.72
N ASN A 63 -1.03 5.45 7.96
CA ASN A 63 -1.81 5.51 9.20
C ASN A 63 -2.98 4.49 9.20
N ILE A 64 -2.71 3.27 8.71
CA ILE A 64 -3.63 2.13 8.73
C ILE A 64 -3.09 1.13 9.75
N SER A 65 -3.91 0.77 10.73
CA SER A 65 -3.61 -0.31 11.67
C SER A 65 -3.75 -1.67 11.02
N ARG A 66 -3.17 -2.70 11.64
CA ARG A 66 -3.30 -4.09 11.16
C ARG A 66 -4.77 -4.53 11.14
N ASP A 67 -5.53 -4.20 12.17
CA ASP A 67 -6.93 -4.61 12.28
C ASP A 67 -7.80 -3.93 11.22
N GLU A 68 -7.56 -2.62 10.96
CA GLU A 68 -8.22 -1.91 9.86
C GLU A 68 -7.87 -2.53 8.50
N TRP A 69 -6.59 -2.88 8.29
CA TRP A 69 -6.16 -3.56 7.08
C TRP A 69 -6.89 -4.89 6.89
N GLU A 70 -6.80 -5.78 7.88
CA GLU A 70 -7.43 -7.10 7.84
C GLU A 70 -8.99 -7.01 7.78
N ALA A 71 -9.60 -5.88 8.09
CA ALA A 71 -11.04 -5.66 7.98
C ALA A 71 -11.55 -5.15 6.62
N LEU A 72 -10.66 -4.79 5.67
CA LEU A 72 -11.02 -4.36 4.30
C LEU A 72 -11.58 -5.50 3.44
#